data_AF-G9D9X1-F1
#
_entry.id   AF-G9D9X1-F1
#
_cell.length_a   1.000
_cell.length_b   1.000
_cell.length_c   1.000
_cell.angle_alpha   90.00
_cell.angle_beta   90.00
_cell.angle_gamma   90.00
#
_symmetry.space_group_name_H-M   'P 1'
#
loop_
_entity.id
_entity.type
_entity.pdbx_description
1 polymer ?
#
loop_
_entity_poly.entity_id
_entity_poly.type
_entity_poly.pdbx_seq_one_letter_code
_entity_poly.pdbx_strand_id
1 'polypeptide(L)'
;MVKTVQDKTINIFDNQIYDKGVKAKEVKQKYHQITKRIKQINGKITHYQNNDEFAEATKLKRQQADLEQELLKLDEQLKTSDYSITDDEFTSFYDAYDSEMKDIEKTHEQYRKEMKNKLQEVATIYRKMIENKNEAGRRISRERYVKQEKNNPGNIHNRYKGQMLAHEINLGDGDKYNEQTTPRGYAWRVEQALDAVSRDEFQKYHYGKKQW
;
A
#
# COMPACT_ATOMS: atom_id res chain seq x y z
N MET A 1 14.40 18.84 8.49
CA MET A 1 15.39 18.62 7.41
C MET A 1 14.98 17.35 6.68
N VAL A 2 14.27 17.49 5.55
CA VAL A 2 13.92 16.34 4.71
C VAL A 2 15.21 15.98 3.98
N LYS A 3 15.81 14.84 4.33
CA LYS A 3 16.89 14.29 3.51
C LYS A 3 16.23 13.97 2.16
N THR A 4 16.56 14.76 1.15
CA THR A 4 16.51 14.34 -0.24
C THR A 4 17.32 13.05 -0.33
N VAL A 5 16.66 11.90 -0.12
CA VAL A 5 17.06 10.68 -0.82
C VAL A 5 17.13 11.15 -2.28
N GLN A 6 18.30 11.03 -2.89
CA GLN A 6 18.45 11.40 -4.28
C GLN A 6 17.37 10.61 -5.01
N ASP A 7 16.40 11.28 -5.63
CA ASP A 7 15.32 10.65 -6.39
C ASP A 7 15.89 10.07 -7.70
N LYS A 8 17.00 9.33 -7.62
CA LYS A 8 17.78 8.88 -8.76
C LYS A 8 17.03 7.74 -9.43
N THR A 9 16.44 6.83 -8.67
CA THR A 9 15.53 5.80 -9.19
C THR A 9 14.34 6.42 -9.92
N ILE A 10 13.68 7.43 -9.33
CA ILE A 10 12.54 8.12 -9.96
C ILE A 10 12.98 8.87 -11.22
N ASN A 11 14.10 9.60 -11.15
CA ASN A 11 14.63 10.38 -12.27
C ASN A 11 15.04 9.47 -13.46
N ILE A 12 15.73 8.36 -13.20
CA ILE A 12 16.06 7.36 -14.23
C ILE A 12 14.77 6.79 -14.83
N PHE A 13 13.78 6.46 -13.99
CA PHE A 13 12.51 5.96 -14.48
C PHE A 13 11.81 6.97 -15.39
N ASP A 14 11.53 8.19 -14.90
CA ASP A 14 10.75 9.18 -15.62
C ASP A 14 11.45 9.63 -16.92
N ASN A 15 12.76 9.90 -16.86
CA ASN A 15 13.48 10.54 -17.96
C ASN A 15 14.22 9.57 -18.90
N GLN A 16 14.51 8.34 -18.47
CA GLN A 16 15.30 7.40 -19.30
C GLN A 16 14.51 6.15 -19.68
N ILE A 17 13.57 5.69 -18.86
CA ILE A 17 12.85 4.43 -19.09
C ILE A 17 11.43 4.67 -19.60
N TYR A 18 10.65 5.48 -18.88
CA TYR A 18 9.22 5.65 -19.12
C TYR A 18 8.94 6.30 -20.47
N ASP A 19 9.58 7.44 -20.75
CA ASP A 19 9.42 8.16 -22.01
C ASP A 19 9.73 7.28 -23.23
N LYS A 20 10.86 6.56 -23.19
CA LYS A 20 11.24 5.61 -24.26
C LYS A 20 10.20 4.50 -24.42
N GLY A 21 9.71 3.95 -23.30
CA GLY A 21 8.67 2.92 -23.29
C GLY A 21 7.37 3.39 -23.94
N VAL A 22 6.93 4.62 -23.64
CA VAL A 22 5.73 5.24 -24.25
C VAL A 22 5.93 5.42 -25.76
N LYS A 23 7.04 6.04 -26.17
CA LYS A 23 7.38 6.25 -27.59
C LYS A 23 7.45 4.94 -28.37
N ALA A 24 8.11 3.91 -27.81
CA ALA A 24 8.20 2.59 -28.43
C ALA A 24 6.82 1.91 -28.58
N LYS A 25 5.92 2.11 -27.61
CA LYS A 25 4.56 1.57 -27.67
C LYS A 25 3.76 2.18 -28.82
N GLU A 26 3.86 3.49 -29.03
CA GLU A 26 3.22 4.16 -30.17
C GLU A 26 3.75 3.65 -31.52
N VAL A 27 5.06 3.49 -31.64
CA VAL A 27 5.69 2.95 -32.87
C VAL A 27 5.25 1.50 -33.11
N LYS A 28 5.22 0.65 -32.07
CA LYS A 28 4.74 -0.74 -32.17
C LYS A 28 3.25 -0.81 -32.55
N GLN A 29 2.43 0.13 -32.11
CA GLN A 29 1.03 0.21 -32.53
C GLN A 29 0.92 0.52 -34.04
N LYS A 30 1.69 1.50 -34.54
CA LYS A 30 1.75 1.82 -35.98
C LYS A 30 2.24 0.62 -36.79
N TYR A 31 3.30 -0.03 -36.34
CA TYR A 31 3.82 -1.27 -36.94
C TYR A 31 2.71 -2.31 -37.09
N HIS A 32 1.98 -2.60 -36.01
CA HIS A 32 0.89 -3.58 -36.03
C HIS A 32 -0.24 -3.20 -37.00
N GLN A 33 -0.60 -1.92 -37.08
CA GLN A 33 -1.61 -1.42 -38.02
C GLN A 33 -1.18 -1.64 -39.48
N ILE A 34 0.07 -1.35 -39.80
CA ILE A 34 0.64 -1.55 -41.14
C ILE A 34 0.68 -3.04 -41.49
N THR A 35 1.17 -3.90 -40.58
CA THR A 35 1.18 -5.35 -40.78
C THR A 35 -0.23 -5.89 -41.08
N LYS A 36 -1.25 -5.39 -40.37
CA LYS A 36 -2.65 -5.78 -40.62
C LYS A 36 -3.12 -5.32 -42.00
N ARG A 37 -2.73 -4.12 -42.44
CA ARG A 37 -3.08 -3.58 -43.76
C ARG A 37 -2.41 -4.36 -44.90
N ILE A 38 -1.14 -4.74 -44.75
CA ILE A 38 -0.44 -5.61 -45.70
C ILE A 38 -1.17 -6.95 -45.85
N LYS A 39 -1.57 -7.58 -44.74
CA LYS A 39 -2.35 -8.84 -44.78
C LYS A 39 -3.66 -8.68 -45.55
N GLN A 40 -4.37 -7.56 -45.37
CA GLN A 40 -5.60 -7.26 -46.12
C GLN A 40 -5.34 -7.05 -47.61
N ILE A 41 -4.27 -6.33 -47.96
CA ILE A 41 -3.86 -6.11 -49.35
C ILE A 41 -3.50 -7.43 -50.01
N ASN A 42 -2.79 -8.32 -49.32
CA ASN A 42 -2.45 -9.65 -49.84
C ASN A 42 -3.69 -10.48 -50.18
N GLY A 43 -4.70 -10.50 -49.30
CA GLY A 43 -5.96 -11.17 -49.61
C GLY A 43 -6.63 -10.61 -50.88
N LYS A 44 -6.59 -9.29 -51.08
CA LYS A 44 -7.12 -8.65 -52.30
C LYS A 44 -6.29 -8.96 -53.54
N ILE A 45 -4.97 -8.96 -53.44
CA ILE A 45 -4.08 -9.33 -54.56
C ILE A 45 -4.40 -10.75 -55.03
N THR A 46 -4.51 -11.72 -54.10
CA THR A 46 -4.87 -13.09 -54.44
C THR A 46 -6.24 -13.18 -55.12
N HIS A 47 -7.23 -12.43 -54.63
CA HIS A 47 -8.55 -12.37 -55.25
C HIS A 47 -8.49 -11.86 -56.70
N TYR A 48 -7.84 -10.73 -56.94
CA TYR A 48 -7.71 -10.17 -58.29
C TYR A 48 -6.90 -11.05 -59.24
N GLN A 49 -5.86 -11.73 -58.74
CA GLN A 49 -5.10 -12.70 -59.53
C GLN A 49 -5.94 -13.91 -59.93
N ASN A 50 -6.84 -14.39 -59.05
CA ASN A 50 -7.72 -15.52 -59.35
C ASN A 50 -8.85 -15.16 -60.34
N ASN A 51 -9.14 -13.88 -60.53
CA ASN A 51 -10.14 -13.37 -61.46
C ASN A 51 -9.50 -12.78 -62.75
N ASP A 52 -8.22 -13.04 -63.00
CA ASP A 52 -7.46 -12.52 -64.14
C ASP A 52 -7.36 -10.97 -64.23
N GLU A 53 -7.62 -10.26 -63.13
CA GLU A 53 -7.54 -8.79 -63.01
C GLU A 53 -6.11 -8.33 -62.65
N PHE A 54 -5.13 -8.66 -63.50
CA PHE A 54 -3.70 -8.46 -63.22
C PHE A 54 -3.28 -7.00 -63.03
N ALA A 55 -3.98 -6.05 -63.66
CA ALA A 55 -3.69 -4.63 -63.51
C ALA A 55 -3.97 -4.13 -62.07
N GLU A 56 -5.10 -4.54 -61.49
CA GLU A 56 -5.48 -4.18 -60.11
C GLU A 56 -4.58 -4.91 -59.09
N ALA A 57 -4.27 -6.18 -59.33
CA ALA A 57 -3.28 -6.91 -58.53
C ALA A 57 -1.91 -6.21 -58.52
N THR A 58 -1.47 -5.66 -59.67
CA THR A 58 -0.19 -4.96 -59.77
C THR A 58 -0.17 -3.63 -59.01
N LYS A 59 -1.28 -2.86 -59.05
CA LYS A 59 -1.40 -1.62 -58.25
C LYS A 59 -1.31 -1.91 -56.75
N LEU A 60 -2.01 -2.95 -56.29
CA LEU A 60 -1.97 -3.37 -54.90
C LEU A 60 -0.60 -3.90 -54.46
N LYS A 61 0.13 -4.58 -55.34
CA LYS A 61 1.52 -4.99 -55.07
C LYS A 61 2.45 -3.80 -54.82
N ARG A 62 2.29 -2.70 -55.56
CA ARG A 62 3.04 -1.45 -55.31
C ARG A 62 2.71 -0.88 -53.92
N GLN A 63 1.43 -0.80 -53.58
CA GLN A 63 1.00 -0.34 -52.24
C GLN A 63 1.52 -1.23 -51.11
N GLN A 64 1.58 -2.54 -51.31
CA GLN A 64 2.20 -3.46 -50.35
C GLN A 64 3.70 -3.15 -50.19
N ALA A 65 4.44 -2.97 -51.28
CA ALA A 65 5.86 -2.66 -51.23
C ALA A 65 6.12 -1.34 -50.47
N ASP A 66 5.30 -0.32 -50.68
CA ASP A 66 5.40 0.95 -49.94
C ASP A 66 5.20 0.75 -48.43
N LEU A 67 4.23 -0.08 -48.03
CA LEU A 67 3.98 -0.40 -46.61
C LEU A 67 5.09 -1.26 -46.00
N GLU A 68 5.68 -2.18 -46.77
CA GLU A 68 6.84 -2.98 -46.32
C GLU A 68 8.06 -2.09 -46.09
N GLN A 69 8.29 -1.10 -46.95
CA GLN A 69 9.33 -0.09 -46.73
C GLN A 69 9.06 0.76 -45.48
N GLU A 70 7.80 1.07 -45.19
CA GLU A 70 7.43 1.76 -43.96
C GLU A 70 7.70 0.89 -42.72
N LEU A 71 7.41 -0.42 -42.76
CA LEU A 71 7.75 -1.34 -41.67
C LEU A 71 9.24 -1.39 -41.38
N LEU A 72 10.09 -1.43 -42.41
CA LEU A 72 11.55 -1.41 -42.25
C LEU A 72 12.02 -0.15 -41.51
N LYS A 73 11.45 1.02 -41.85
CA LYS A 73 11.77 2.27 -41.16
C LYS A 73 11.34 2.25 -39.69
N LEU A 74 10.17 1.69 -39.39
CA LEU A 74 9.71 1.54 -38.00
C LEU A 74 10.58 0.56 -37.21
N ASP A 75 11.04 -0.53 -37.84
CA ASP A 75 11.96 -1.49 -37.21
C ASP A 75 13.33 -0.86 -36.93
N GLU A 76 13.85 -0.02 -37.84
CA GLU A 76 15.07 0.75 -37.59
C GLU A 76 14.88 1.78 -36.48
N GLN A 77 13.74 2.50 -36.48
CA GLN A 77 13.41 3.47 -35.44
C GLN A 77 13.37 2.82 -34.05
N LEU A 78 12.76 1.63 -33.92
CA LEU A 78 12.70 0.89 -32.64
C LEU A 78 14.07 0.45 -32.10
N LYS A 79 15.11 0.39 -32.95
CA LYS A 79 16.48 0.05 -32.53
C LYS A 79 17.28 1.26 -32.07
N THR A 80 16.78 2.47 -32.28
CA THR A 80 17.48 3.68 -31.86
C THR A 80 17.36 3.89 -30.35
N SER A 81 18.31 4.63 -29.76
CA SER A 81 18.40 4.89 -28.32
C SER A 81 17.14 5.51 -27.72
N ASP A 82 16.35 6.22 -28.51
CA ASP A 82 15.16 6.94 -28.04
C ASP A 82 13.93 6.02 -27.87
N TYR A 83 14.01 4.79 -28.37
CA TYR A 83 12.91 3.81 -28.37
C TYR A 83 13.31 2.47 -27.74
N SER A 84 14.60 2.29 -27.42
CA SER A 84 15.12 1.12 -26.73
C SER A 84 15.78 1.51 -25.42
N ILE A 85 15.44 0.79 -24.36
CA ILE A 85 16.10 0.88 -23.07
C ILE A 85 17.34 -0.01 -23.14
N THR A 86 18.48 0.49 -22.68
CA THR A 86 19.74 -0.28 -22.68
C THR A 86 19.89 -1.09 -21.38
N ASP A 87 20.72 -2.14 -21.43
CA ASP A 87 21.04 -2.92 -20.24
C ASP A 87 21.71 -2.06 -19.15
N ASP A 88 22.50 -1.05 -19.56
CA ASP A 88 23.12 -0.08 -18.65
C ASP A 88 22.07 0.80 -17.94
N GLU A 89 21.00 1.20 -18.63
CA GLU A 89 19.90 1.97 -18.05
C GLU A 89 19.11 1.11 -17.06
N PHE A 90 18.86 -0.17 -17.37
CA PHE A 90 18.25 -1.09 -16.43
C PHE A 90 19.13 -1.31 -15.19
N THR A 91 20.42 -1.57 -15.40
CA THR A 91 21.38 -1.77 -14.30
C THR A 91 21.46 -0.54 -13.42
N SER A 92 21.56 0.65 -14.02
CA SER A 92 21.60 1.92 -13.29
C SER A 92 20.34 2.17 -12.46
N PHE A 93 19.17 1.80 -12.98
CA PHE A 93 17.92 1.89 -12.25
C PHE A 93 17.90 0.96 -11.03
N TYR A 94 18.24 -0.32 -11.21
CA TYR A 94 18.21 -1.30 -10.13
C TYR A 94 19.28 -1.03 -9.06
N ASP A 95 20.48 -0.62 -9.46
CA ASP A 95 21.53 -0.22 -8.52
C ASP A 95 21.08 0.98 -7.66
N ALA A 96 20.43 1.98 -8.28
CA ALA A 96 19.86 3.11 -7.55
C ALA A 96 18.73 2.64 -6.63
N TYR A 97 17.82 1.81 -7.13
CA TYR A 97 16.66 1.30 -6.39
C TYR A 97 17.08 0.51 -5.15
N ASP A 98 17.99 -0.44 -5.31
CA ASP A 98 18.46 -1.29 -4.20
C ASP A 98 19.19 -0.46 -3.14
N SER A 99 19.97 0.54 -3.58
CA SER A 99 20.66 1.47 -2.68
C SER A 99 19.67 2.34 -1.89
N GLU A 100 18.71 2.98 -2.57
CA GLU A 100 17.70 3.85 -1.96
C GLU A 100 16.75 3.07 -1.04
N MET A 101 16.27 1.90 -1.48
CA MET A 101 15.34 1.07 -0.71
C MET A 101 15.96 0.53 0.57
N LYS A 102 17.26 0.19 0.57
CA LYS A 102 17.93 -0.30 1.76
C LYS A 102 17.85 0.67 2.94
N ASP A 103 18.01 1.97 2.66
CA ASP A 103 17.91 3.01 3.70
C ASP A 103 16.46 3.24 4.14
N ILE A 104 15.51 3.17 3.21
CA ILE A 104 14.06 3.24 3.51
C ILE A 104 13.64 2.07 4.39
N GLU A 105 13.99 0.84 4.01
CA GLU A 105 13.70 -0.39 4.76
C GLU A 105 14.31 -0.36 6.16
N LYS A 106 15.58 0.04 6.26
CA LYS A 106 16.26 0.17 7.55
C LYS A 106 15.56 1.18 8.46
N THR A 107 15.16 2.32 7.91
CA THR A 107 14.44 3.37 8.65
C THR A 107 13.05 2.88 9.07
N HIS A 108 12.34 2.20 8.18
CA HIS A 108 11.04 1.62 8.47
C HIS A 108 11.11 0.54 9.57
N GLU A 109 12.16 -0.29 9.56
CA GLU A 109 12.40 -1.30 10.59
C GLU A 109 12.67 -0.66 11.96
N GLN A 110 13.35 0.50 12.01
CA GLN A 110 13.52 1.27 13.24
C GLN A 110 12.18 1.75 13.79
N TYR A 111 11.31 2.32 12.95
CA TYR A 111 9.97 2.74 13.36
C TYR A 111 9.09 1.56 13.80
N ARG A 112 9.20 0.40 13.14
CA ARG A 112 8.51 -0.83 13.56
C ARG A 112 8.90 -1.25 14.97
N LYS A 113 10.20 -1.21 15.29
CA LYS A 113 10.71 -1.51 16.65
C LYS A 113 10.22 -0.49 17.67
N GLU A 114 10.20 0.79 17.31
CA GLU A 114 9.68 1.85 18.18
C GLU A 114 8.20 1.63 18.52
N MET A 115 7.36 1.32 17.53
CA MET A 115 5.94 1.01 17.77
C MET A 115 5.76 -0.21 18.69
N LYS A 116 6.56 -1.26 18.51
CA LYS A 116 6.54 -2.43 19.40
C LYS A 116 6.87 -2.05 20.85
N ASN A 117 7.86 -1.18 21.05
CA ASN A 117 8.21 -0.69 22.39
C ASN A 117 7.08 0.13 23.00
N LYS A 118 6.42 0.99 22.22
CA LYS A 118 5.25 1.76 22.69
C LYS A 118 4.07 0.87 23.09
N LEU A 119 3.81 -0.21 22.36
CA LEU A 119 2.78 -1.19 22.78
C LEU A 119 3.14 -1.87 24.12
N GLN A 120 4.42 -2.14 24.37
CA GLN A 120 4.87 -2.68 25.65
C GLN A 120 4.70 -1.67 26.81
N GLU A 121 4.93 -0.38 26.55
CA GLU A 121 4.63 0.70 27.52
C GLU A 121 3.13 0.73 27.86
N VAL A 122 2.25 0.64 26.85
CA VAL A 122 0.79 0.56 27.04
C VAL A 122 0.40 -0.64 27.91
N ALA A 123 0.95 -1.82 27.63
CA ALA A 123 0.70 -3.02 28.43
C ALA A 123 1.15 -2.86 29.90
N THR A 124 2.26 -2.15 30.11
CA THR A 124 2.81 -1.88 31.45
C THR A 124 1.89 -0.93 32.23
N ILE A 125 1.37 0.11 31.60
CA ILE A 125 0.38 1.02 32.21
C ILE A 125 -0.90 0.25 32.53
N TYR A 126 -1.38 -0.58 31.61
CA TYR A 126 -2.58 -1.38 31.83
C TYR A 126 -2.44 -2.34 33.02
N ARG A 127 -1.26 -2.96 33.20
CA ARG A 127 -0.98 -3.78 34.39
C ARG A 127 -1.15 -2.99 35.70
N LYS A 128 -0.62 -1.77 35.76
CA LYS A 128 -0.78 -0.88 36.93
C LYS A 128 -2.26 -0.55 37.19
N MET A 129 -3.05 -0.35 36.14
CA MET A 129 -4.51 -0.14 36.29
C MET A 129 -5.19 -1.35 36.94
N ILE A 130 -4.84 -2.58 36.51
CA ILE A 130 -5.39 -3.80 37.08
C ILE A 130 -4.96 -4.00 38.54
N GLU A 131 -3.70 -3.73 38.87
CA GLU A 131 -3.20 -3.78 40.25
C GLU A 131 -3.97 -2.82 41.16
N ASN A 132 -4.16 -1.58 40.72
CA ASN A 132 -4.94 -0.58 41.44
C ASN A 132 -6.41 -1.01 41.59
N LYS A 133 -7.01 -1.57 40.53
CA LYS A 133 -8.38 -2.08 40.55
C LYS A 133 -8.53 -3.23 41.55
N ASN A 134 -7.57 -4.15 41.61
CA ASN A 134 -7.55 -5.23 42.58
C ASN A 134 -7.51 -4.69 44.02
N GLU A 135 -6.66 -3.69 44.27
CA GLU A 135 -6.58 -3.05 45.59
C GLU A 135 -7.88 -2.37 45.99
N ALA A 136 -8.55 -1.69 45.06
CA ALA A 136 -9.88 -1.13 45.31
C ALA A 136 -10.89 -2.24 45.64
N GLY A 137 -10.89 -3.36 44.91
CA GLY A 137 -11.74 -4.52 45.21
C GLY A 137 -11.57 -5.06 46.61
N ARG A 138 -10.32 -5.16 47.09
CA ARG A 138 -10.00 -5.56 48.46
C ARG A 138 -10.60 -4.60 49.50
N ARG A 139 -10.55 -3.30 49.25
CA ARG A 139 -11.07 -2.27 50.17
C ARG A 139 -12.59 -2.22 50.16
N ILE A 140 -13.21 -2.24 48.99
CA ILE A 140 -14.67 -2.24 48.82
C ILE A 140 -15.29 -3.48 49.47
N SER A 141 -14.68 -4.66 49.29
CA SER A 141 -15.11 -5.91 49.95
C SER A 141 -15.17 -5.78 51.47
N ARG A 142 -14.15 -5.16 52.06
CA ARG A 142 -14.07 -4.92 53.52
C ARG A 142 -15.09 -3.86 53.98
N GLU A 143 -15.20 -2.76 53.24
CA GLU A 143 -16.19 -1.71 53.54
C GLU A 143 -17.62 -2.28 53.55
N ARG A 144 -17.97 -3.09 52.54
CA ARG A 144 -19.29 -3.73 52.45
C ARG A 144 -19.57 -4.64 53.64
N TYR A 145 -18.59 -5.44 54.05
CA TYR A 145 -18.72 -6.32 55.21
C TYR A 145 -18.94 -5.52 56.51
N VAL A 146 -18.11 -4.50 56.75
CA VAL A 146 -18.20 -3.65 57.96
C VAL A 146 -19.54 -2.91 58.00
N LYS A 147 -20.01 -2.40 56.85
CA LYS A 147 -21.31 -1.74 56.74
C LYS A 147 -22.47 -2.69 57.06
N GLN A 148 -22.38 -3.94 56.63
CA GLN A 148 -23.39 -4.95 56.95
C GLN A 148 -23.37 -5.32 58.43
N GLU A 149 -22.19 -5.56 59.03
CA GLU A 149 -22.08 -5.81 60.49
C GLU A 149 -22.63 -4.64 61.31
N LYS A 150 -22.36 -3.39 60.90
CA LYS A 150 -22.88 -2.21 61.60
C LYS A 150 -24.42 -2.15 61.59
N ASN A 151 -25.03 -2.52 60.47
CA ASN A 151 -26.48 -2.42 60.29
C ASN A 151 -27.25 -3.63 60.84
N ASN A 152 -26.64 -4.82 60.83
CA ASN A 152 -27.23 -6.05 61.36
C ASN A 152 -26.14 -6.99 61.92
N PRO A 153 -25.71 -6.77 63.17
CA PRO A 153 -24.60 -7.50 63.77
C PRO A 153 -24.84 -9.02 63.84
N GLY A 154 -23.84 -9.82 63.47
CA GLY A 154 -23.89 -11.28 63.59
C GLY A 154 -24.81 -11.99 62.60
N ASN A 155 -25.25 -11.30 61.54
CA ASN A 155 -26.06 -11.91 60.49
C ASN A 155 -25.27 -13.01 59.74
N ILE A 156 -25.78 -14.25 59.76
CA ILE A 156 -25.19 -15.42 59.08
C ILE A 156 -25.02 -15.25 57.56
N HIS A 157 -25.71 -14.28 56.96
CA HIS A 157 -25.63 -13.98 55.54
C HIS A 157 -24.56 -12.92 55.20
N ASN A 158 -23.94 -12.28 56.19
CA ASN A 158 -22.83 -11.36 55.93
C ASN A 158 -21.58 -12.16 55.55
N ARG A 159 -21.15 -12.03 54.29
CA ARG A 159 -20.01 -12.77 53.74
C ARG A 159 -18.92 -11.83 53.29
N TYR A 160 -17.76 -11.96 53.91
CA TYR A 160 -16.56 -11.30 53.44
C TYR A 160 -16.06 -11.96 52.15
N LYS A 161 -16.01 -11.18 51.06
CA LYS A 161 -15.66 -11.70 49.73
C LYS A 161 -14.15 -11.76 49.47
N GLY A 162 -13.32 -11.12 50.30
CA GLY A 162 -11.88 -11.04 50.04
C GLY A 162 -11.59 -10.22 48.79
N GLN A 163 -11.24 -10.89 47.70
CA GLN A 163 -11.01 -10.29 46.39
C GLN A 163 -12.31 -10.21 45.59
N MET A 164 -12.74 -8.99 45.24
CA MET A 164 -13.85 -8.80 44.31
C MET A 164 -13.40 -9.08 42.87
N LEU A 165 -14.32 -9.56 42.03
CA LEU A 165 -14.08 -9.78 40.61
C LEU A 165 -13.95 -8.43 39.90
N ALA A 166 -13.16 -8.38 38.82
CA ALA A 166 -12.86 -7.14 38.11
C ALA A 166 -14.11 -6.40 37.61
N HIS A 167 -15.17 -7.09 37.22
CA HIS A 167 -16.42 -6.45 36.76
C HIS A 167 -17.30 -5.93 37.90
N GLU A 168 -17.03 -6.29 39.15
CA GLU A 168 -17.78 -5.84 40.34
C GLU A 168 -17.22 -4.53 40.93
N ILE A 169 -16.09 -4.09 40.39
CA ILE A 169 -15.35 -2.91 40.80
C ILE A 169 -15.49 -1.90 39.67
N ASN A 170 -16.10 -0.77 39.95
CA ASN A 170 -16.20 0.35 39.02
C ASN A 170 -15.46 1.55 39.63
N LEU A 171 -14.39 1.99 38.98
CA LEU A 171 -13.57 3.14 39.36
C LEU A 171 -13.72 4.30 38.37
N GLY A 172 -14.87 4.39 37.69
CA GLY A 172 -15.07 5.32 36.58
C GLY A 172 -14.56 4.77 35.25
N ASP A 173 -14.26 3.48 35.20
CA ASP A 173 -13.70 2.77 34.06
C ASP A 173 -14.78 2.13 33.15
N GLY A 174 -16.05 2.46 33.38
CA GLY A 174 -17.20 1.93 32.65
C GLY A 174 -17.73 0.63 33.25
N ASP A 175 -18.90 0.19 32.80
CA ASP A 175 -19.47 -1.12 33.17
C ASP A 175 -19.30 -2.13 32.03
N LYS A 176 -19.86 -3.33 32.18
CA LYS A 176 -19.80 -4.39 31.17
C LYS A 176 -20.45 -4.02 29.81
N TYR A 177 -21.18 -2.91 29.74
CA TYR A 177 -21.82 -2.39 28.53
C TYR A 177 -21.08 -1.15 27.96
N ASN A 178 -20.08 -0.64 28.69
CA ASN A 178 -19.24 0.49 28.31
C ASN A 178 -17.76 0.10 28.39
N GLU A 179 -17.31 -0.74 27.45
CA GLU A 179 -16.02 -1.43 27.41
C GLU A 179 -14.78 -0.51 27.22
N GLN A 180 -14.92 0.81 27.37
CA GLN A 180 -13.91 1.82 26.98
C GLN A 180 -12.53 1.65 27.60
N THR A 181 -12.44 1.04 28.78
CA THR A 181 -11.17 0.82 29.49
C THR A 181 -10.74 -0.65 29.55
N THR A 182 -11.46 -1.54 28.85
CA THR A 182 -11.06 -2.94 28.68
C THR A 182 -9.97 -3.03 27.60
N PRO A 183 -9.27 -4.18 27.46
CA PRO A 183 -8.30 -4.35 26.39
C PRO A 183 -8.93 -4.13 25.01
N ARG A 184 -10.20 -4.54 24.83
CA ARG A 184 -10.95 -4.35 23.60
C ARG A 184 -11.29 -2.89 23.33
N GLY A 185 -11.72 -2.15 24.35
CA GLY A 185 -11.98 -0.71 24.23
C GLY A 185 -10.73 0.09 23.86
N TYR A 186 -9.58 -0.24 24.48
CA TYR A 186 -8.32 0.37 24.10
C TYR A 186 -7.86 -0.04 22.70
N ALA A 187 -8.05 -1.30 22.30
CA ALA A 187 -7.73 -1.76 20.95
C ALA A 187 -8.48 -0.94 19.88
N TRP A 188 -9.79 -0.74 20.06
CA TRP A 188 -10.59 0.11 19.16
C TRP A 188 -10.10 1.55 19.09
N ARG A 189 -9.71 2.15 20.22
CA ARG A 189 -9.16 3.52 20.23
C ARG A 189 -7.82 3.62 19.49
N VAL A 190 -6.95 2.63 19.69
CA VAL A 190 -5.66 2.56 18.99
C VAL A 190 -5.89 2.37 17.49
N GLU A 191 -6.78 1.45 17.11
CA GLU A 191 -7.15 1.22 15.72
C GLU A 191 -7.65 2.50 15.06
N GLN A 192 -8.64 3.18 15.65
CA GLN A 192 -9.17 4.45 15.14
C GLN A 192 -8.09 5.52 14.95
N ALA A 193 -7.17 5.66 15.92
CA ALA A 193 -6.08 6.63 15.83
C ALA A 193 -5.10 6.30 14.70
N LEU A 194 -4.73 5.02 14.53
CA LEU A 194 -3.85 4.57 13.45
C LEU A 194 -4.52 4.70 12.08
N ASP A 195 -5.80 4.37 11.99
CA ASP A 195 -6.60 4.47 10.76
C ASP A 195 -6.70 5.92 10.28
N ALA A 196 -6.87 6.86 11.21
CA ALA A 196 -6.86 8.30 10.91
C ALA A 196 -5.52 8.76 10.33
N VAL A 197 -4.40 8.31 10.89
CA VAL A 197 -3.06 8.63 10.35
C VAL A 197 -2.88 8.06 8.95
N SER A 198 -3.28 6.80 8.72
CA SER A 198 -3.18 6.18 7.39
C SER A 198 -3.98 6.94 6.33
N ARG A 199 -5.22 7.34 6.67
CA ARG A 199 -6.08 8.12 5.77
C ARG A 199 -5.50 9.50 5.48
N ASP A 200 -4.99 10.19 6.50
CA ASP A 200 -4.38 11.51 6.36
C ASP A 200 -3.13 11.47 5.47
N GLU A 201 -2.23 10.51 5.68
CA GLU A 201 -1.04 10.34 4.83
C GLU A 201 -1.40 9.94 3.39
N PHE A 202 -2.39 9.05 3.21
CA PHE A 202 -2.90 8.73 1.87
C PHE A 202 -3.48 9.95 1.16
N GLN A 203 -4.29 10.76 1.86
CA GLN A 203 -4.88 11.97 1.29
C GLN A 203 -3.82 13.02 0.95
N LYS A 204 -2.80 13.20 1.79
CA LYS A 204 -1.66 14.06 1.50
C LYS A 204 -0.89 13.61 0.26
N TYR A 205 -0.73 12.30 0.07
CA TYR A 205 -0.05 11.74 -1.10
C TYR A 205 -0.88 11.93 -2.39
N HIS A 206 -2.18 11.67 -2.34
CA HIS A 206 -3.04 11.69 -3.54
C HIS A 206 -3.60 13.07 -3.90
N TYR A 207 -3.90 13.91 -2.91
CA TYR A 207 -4.56 15.21 -3.10
C TYR A 207 -3.68 16.40 -2.72
N GLY A 208 -2.68 16.19 -1.86
CA GLY A 208 -1.63 17.17 -1.65
C GLY A 208 -0.75 17.21 -2.89
N LYS A 209 -0.67 18.37 -3.55
CA LYS A 209 0.27 18.65 -4.65
C LYS A 209 1.74 18.55 -4.20
N LYS A 210 2.21 17.42 -3.70
CA LYS A 210 3.64 17.08 -3.78
C LYS A 210 3.90 16.67 -5.21
N GLN A 211 3.95 17.67 -6.09
CA GLN A 211 4.84 17.58 -7.24
C GLN A 211 6.24 17.51 -6.65
N TRP A 212 6.85 16.35 -6.80
CA TRP A 212 8.30 16.22 -6.72
C TRP A 212 8.86 16.84 -7.99
#